data_AF-A0A968R7X8-F1
#
_entry.id   AF-A0A968R7X8-F1
#
_cell.length_a   1.000
_cell.length_b   1.000
_cell.length_c   1.000
_cell.angle_alpha   90.00
_cell.angle_beta   90.00
_cell.angle_gamma   90.00
#
_symmetry.space_group_name_H-M   'P 1'
#
loop_
_entity.id
_entity.type
_entity.pdbx_description
1 polymer ?
#
loop_
_entity_poly.entity_id
_entity_poly.type
_entity_poly.pdbx_seq_one_letter_code
_entity_poly.pdbx_strand_id
1 'polypeptide(L)'
;MKAEFYFDHRRYICSLVQVDRAKELKIKNHLGLVLAVKQGQKVGLIGKTRQDARQVDVSQPYFYNLIKAAMSALDLASKDEVILERNRAIATAEN
;
A
#
# COMPACT_ATOMS: atom_id res chain seq x y z
N MET A 1 -0.45 -4.60 -7.17
CA MET A 1 0.79 -3.84 -6.87
C MET A 1 1.11 -3.90 -5.40
N LYS A 2 2.39 -4.08 -5.04
CA LYS A 2 2.87 -4.22 -3.66
C LYS A 2 4.19 -3.45 -3.51
N ALA A 3 4.42 -2.82 -2.38
CA ALA A 3 5.67 -2.13 -2.05
C ALA A 3 6.06 -2.35 -0.59
N GLU A 4 7.35 -2.22 -0.29
CA GLU A 4 7.87 -2.14 1.08
C GLU A 4 8.25 -0.70 1.40
N PHE A 5 8.07 -0.29 2.65
CA PHE A 5 8.44 1.05 3.09
C PHE A 5 8.71 1.10 4.60
N TYR A 6 9.35 2.17 5.03
CA TYR A 6 9.59 2.46 6.44
C TYR A 6 8.77 3.67 6.87
N PHE A 7 8.14 3.57 8.04
CA PHE A 7 7.43 4.66 8.68
C PHE A 7 7.66 4.53 10.19
N ASP A 8 8.02 5.62 10.85
CA ASP A 8 8.30 5.62 12.30
C ASP A 8 9.27 4.49 12.72
N HIS A 9 10.38 4.35 11.98
CA HIS A 9 11.42 3.33 12.16
C HIS A 9 10.94 1.87 12.09
N ARG A 10 9.74 1.62 11.56
CA ARG A 10 9.16 0.29 11.41
C ARG A 10 9.00 -0.05 9.95
N ARG A 11 9.29 -1.30 9.61
CA ARG A 11 9.06 -1.83 8.26
C ARG A 11 7.60 -2.20 8.08
N TYR A 12 7.06 -1.80 6.94
CA TYR A 12 5.72 -2.13 6.49
C TYR A 12 5.74 -2.66 5.06
N ILE A 13 4.68 -3.38 4.75
CA ILE A 13 4.37 -3.86 3.41
C ILE A 13 3.01 -3.30 3.06
N CYS A 14 2.87 -2.64 1.91
CA CYS A 14 1.57 -2.20 1.42
C CYS A 14 1.22 -2.82 0.07
N SER A 15 -0.07 -2.90 -0.20
CA SER A 15 -0.60 -3.29 -1.51
C SER A 15 -1.90 -2.57 -1.80
N LEU A 16 -2.16 -2.35 -3.09
CA LEU A 16 -3.42 -1.82 -3.58
C LEU A 16 -4.13 -2.92 -4.37
N VAL A 17 -5.35 -3.24 -3.97
CA VAL A 17 -6.18 -4.28 -4.59
C VAL A 17 -7.54 -3.72 -4.97
N GLN A 18 -8.12 -4.25 -6.05
CA GLN A 18 -9.51 -3.96 -6.39
C GLN A 18 -10.42 -4.86 -5.56
N VAL A 19 -11.36 -4.27 -4.83
CA VAL A 19 -12.40 -5.00 -4.08
C VAL A 19 -13.74 -4.42 -4.49
N ASP A 20 -14.57 -5.25 -5.12
CA ASP A 20 -15.81 -4.84 -5.77
C ASP A 20 -15.52 -3.71 -6.79
N ARG A 21 -16.14 -2.54 -6.59
CA ARG A 21 -15.98 -1.35 -7.42
C ARG A 21 -14.97 -0.32 -6.86
N ALA A 22 -14.31 -0.61 -5.74
CA ALA A 22 -13.40 0.33 -5.09
C ALA A 22 -11.98 -0.23 -4.95
N LYS A 23 -11.00 0.66 -4.94
CA LYS A 23 -9.62 0.31 -4.56
C LYS A 23 -9.54 0.23 -3.04
N GLU A 24 -8.87 -0.80 -2.55
CA GLU A 24 -8.59 -1.02 -1.13
C GLU A 24 -7.08 -1.05 -0.91
N LEU A 25 -6.60 -0.15 -0.05
CA LEU A 25 -5.22 -0.12 0.42
C LEU A 25 -5.09 -1.07 1.61
N LYS A 26 -4.08 -1.94 1.57
CA LYS A 26 -3.72 -2.83 2.67
C LYS A 26 -2.31 -2.49 3.13
N ILE A 27 -2.12 -2.29 4.44
CA ILE A 27 -0.82 -2.01 5.05
C ILE A 27 -0.58 -3.02 6.16
N LYS A 28 0.40 -3.91 5.97
CA LYS A 28 0.83 -4.91 6.95
C LYS A 28 2.05 -4.40 7.71
N ASN A 29 1.98 -4.44 9.04
CA ASN A 29 3.11 -4.11 9.91
C ASN A 29 3.98 -5.34 10.21
N HIS A 30 5.10 -5.11 10.90
CA HIS A 30 6.04 -6.17 11.33
C HIS A 30 5.42 -7.24 12.26
N LEU A 31 4.35 -6.92 13.00
CA LEU A 31 3.60 -7.86 13.84
C LEU A 31 2.56 -8.69 13.07
N GLY A 32 2.42 -8.45 11.77
CA GLY A 32 1.45 -9.10 10.91
C GLY A 32 0.03 -8.56 11.00
N LEU A 33 -0.21 -7.44 11.70
CA LEU A 33 -1.48 -6.73 11.65
C LEU A 33 -1.62 -6.00 10.31
N VAL A 34 -2.81 -6.06 9.74
CA VAL A 34 -3.16 -5.42 8.47
C VAL A 34 -4.19 -4.33 8.73
N LEU A 35 -3.87 -3.11 8.33
CA LEU A 35 -4.82 -2.02 8.16
C LEU A 35 -5.36 -2.05 6.72
N ALA A 36 -6.67 -2.20 6.55
CA ALA A 36 -7.37 -2.13 5.29
C ALA A 36 -8.22 -0.86 5.21
N VAL A 37 -8.09 -0.11 4.13
CA VAL A 37 -8.78 1.17 3.91
C VAL A 37 -9.31 1.22 2.49
N LYS A 38 -10.63 1.33 2.34
CA LYS A 38 -11.27 1.54 1.04
C LYS A 38 -11.16 3.01 0.62
N GLN A 39 -10.93 3.24 -0.66
CA GLN A 39 -10.84 4.60 -1.21
C GLN A 39 -12.10 5.42 -0.89
N GLY A 40 -11.90 6.65 -0.42
CA GLY A 40 -12.97 7.57 -0.03
C GLY A 40 -13.54 7.34 1.38
N GLN A 41 -13.11 6.29 2.10
CA GLN A 41 -13.57 6.03 3.46
C GLN A 41 -12.62 6.63 4.49
N LYS A 42 -13.19 7.18 5.58
CA LYS A 42 -12.45 7.65 6.76
C LYS A 42 -12.33 6.59 7.85
N VAL A 43 -13.01 5.46 7.69
CA VAL A 43 -12.91 4.32 8.60
C VAL A 43 -12.12 3.20 7.92
N GLY A 44 -11.08 2.73 8.61
CA GLY A 44 -10.30 1.56 8.24
C GLY A 44 -10.59 0.38 9.18
N LEU A 45 -10.17 -0.81 8.76
CA LEU A 45 -10.24 -2.03 9.56
C LEU A 45 -8.83 -2.50 9.87
N ILE A 46 -8.49 -2.71 11.14
CA ILE A 46 -7.17 -3.22 11.54
C ILE A 46 -7.28 -4.54 12.30
N GLY A 47 -6.59 -5.57 11.83
CA GLY A 47 -6.62 -6.91 12.44
C GLY A 47 -5.67 -7.88 11.74
N LYS A 48 -5.52 -9.08 12.30
CA LYS A 48 -4.84 -10.20 11.61
C LYS A 48 -5.78 -10.91 10.65
N THR A 49 -7.05 -10.99 11.01
CA THR A 49 -8.16 -11.55 10.24
C THR A 49 -9.23 -10.47 10.05
N ARG A 50 -10.20 -10.71 9.16
CA ARG A 50 -11.31 -9.78 8.95
C ARG A 50 -12.32 -9.83 10.10
N GLN A 51 -12.45 -11.00 10.72
CA GLN A 51 -13.36 -11.29 11.83
C GLN A 51 -12.95 -10.55 13.11
N ASP A 52 -11.65 -10.46 13.37
CA ASP A 52 -11.11 -9.80 14.57
C ASP A 52 -10.71 -8.34 14.30
N ALA A 53 -11.08 -7.80 13.13
CA ALA A 53 -10.66 -6.47 12.74
C ALA A 53 -11.44 -5.40 13.51
N ARG A 54 -10.72 -4.53 14.21
CA ARG A 54 -11.30 -3.35 14.85
C ARG A 54 -11.40 -2.19 13.86
N GLN A 55 -12.47 -1.41 13.98
CA GLN A 55 -12.60 -0.16 13.23
C GLN A 55 -11.66 0.90 13.81
N VAL A 56 -11.03 1.67 12.92
CA VAL A 56 -10.18 2.81 13.28
C VAL A 56 -10.49 4.00 12.39
N ASP A 57 -10.47 5.19 12.97
CA ASP A 57 -10.56 6.43 12.21
C ASP A 57 -9.21 6.74 11.57
N VAL A 58 -9.14 6.65 10.25
CA VAL A 58 -7.90 6.88 9.49
C VAL A 58 -7.63 8.36 9.21
N SER A 59 -8.55 9.25 9.60
CA SER A 59 -8.30 10.69 9.56
C SER A 59 -7.39 11.17 10.69
N GLN A 60 -7.16 10.34 11.71
CA GLN A 60 -6.20 10.64 12.77
C GLN A 60 -4.78 10.80 12.18
N PRO A 61 -3.97 11.74 12.71
CA PRO A 61 -2.69 12.11 12.09
C PRO A 61 -1.75 10.94 11.82
N TYR A 62 -1.65 9.99 12.74
CA TYR A 62 -0.80 8.81 12.59
C TYR A 62 -1.22 7.96 11.39
N PHE A 63 -2.50 7.60 11.29
CA PHE A 63 -3.00 6.76 10.20
C PHE A 63 -2.97 7.49 8.86
N TYR A 64 -3.30 8.79 8.85
CA TYR A 64 -3.22 9.62 7.66
C TYR A 64 -1.79 9.63 7.08
N ASN A 65 -0.79 9.88 7.93
CA ASN A 65 0.61 9.91 7.51
C ASN A 65 1.12 8.51 7.09
N LEU A 66 0.70 7.46 7.78
CA LEU A 66 1.02 6.07 7.41
C LEU A 66 0.45 5.72 6.02
N ILE A 67 -0.81 6.10 5.75
CA ILE A 67 -1.46 5.89 4.45
C ILE A 67 -0.73 6.68 3.36
N LYS A 68 -0.36 7.93 3.64
CA LYS A 68 0.39 8.76 2.70
C LYS A 68 1.73 8.11 2.33
N ALA A 69 2.49 7.64 3.32
CA ALA A 69 3.75 6.93 3.10
C ALA A 69 3.58 5.65 2.27
N ALA A 70 2.54 4.86 2.57
CA ALA A 70 2.22 3.65 1.81
C ALA A 70 1.88 3.97 0.34
N MET A 71 1.06 5.00 0.10
CA MET A 71 0.70 5.42 -1.27
C MET A 71 1.90 5.93 -2.05
N SER A 72 2.80 6.69 -1.42
CA SER A 72 4.06 7.12 -2.05
C SER A 72 4.95 5.93 -2.43
N ALA A 73 5.05 4.91 -1.57
CA ALA A 73 5.82 3.71 -1.88
C ALA A 73 5.23 2.91 -3.05
N LEU A 74 3.90 2.84 -3.14
CA LEU A 74 3.22 2.20 -4.28
C LEU A 74 3.41 2.97 -5.58
N ASP A 75 3.38 4.30 -5.55
CA ASP A 75 3.61 5.14 -6.72
C ASP A 75 5.07 5.05 -7.21
N LEU A 76 6.04 4.97 -6.29
CA LEU A 76 7.43 4.73 -6.67
C LEU A 76 7.61 3.35 -7.30
N ALA A 77 7.05 2.31 -6.68
CA ALA A 77 7.15 0.95 -7.20
C ALA A 77 6.51 0.80 -8.59
N SER A 78 5.41 1.52 -8.88
CA SER A 78 4.79 1.51 -10.20
C SER A 78 5.67 2.14 -11.28
N LYS A 79 6.33 3.26 -10.94
CA LYS A 79 7.23 3.98 -11.85
C LYS A 79 8.48 3.16 -12.14
N ASP A 80 9.05 2.51 -11.13
CA ASP A 80 10.21 1.64 -11.28
C ASP A 80 9.91 0.48 -12.23
N GLU A 81 8.72 -0.12 -12.13
CA GLU A 81 8.27 -1.19 -13.05
C GLU A 81 8.21 -0.70 -14.50
N VAL A 82 7.61 0.47 -14.75
CA VAL A 82 7.52 1.08 -16.09
C VAL A 82 8.90 1.41 -16.67
N ILE A 83 9.81 1.95 -15.86
CA ILE A 83 11.18 2.27 -16.29
C ILE A 83 11.92 0.99 -16.68
N LEU A 84 11.78 -0.07 -15.90
CA LEU A 84 12.43 -1.34 -16.16
C LEU A 84 11.94 -1.99 -17.45
N GLU A 85 10.64 -1.96 -17.73
CA GLU A 85 10.05 -2.43 -18.99
C GLU A 85 10.58 -1.64 -20.18
N ARG A 86 10.64 -0.31 -20.06
CA ARG A 86 11.18 0.56 -21.11
C ARG A 86 12.63 0.26 -21.43
N ASN A 87 13.46 0.08 -20.41
CA ASN A 87 14.89 -0.25 -20.57
C ASN A 87 15.09 -1.59 -21.27
N ARG A 88 14.26 -2.60 -20.95
CA ARG A 88 14.30 -3.90 -21.64
C ARG A 88 13.94 -3.78 -23.11
N ALA A 89 12.90 -3.03 -23.45
CA ALA A 89 12.47 -2.82 -24.84
C ALA A 89 13.55 -2.12 -25.68
N ILE A 90 14.28 -1.15 -25.09
CA ILE A 90 15.41 -0.48 -25.75
C ILE A 90 16.54 -1.49 -26.02
N ALA A 91 16.95 -2.26 -25.00
CA ALA A 91 18.01 -3.26 -25.16
C ALA A 91 17.68 -4.33 -26.22
N THR A 92 16.40 -4.71 -26.39
CA THR A 92 15.99 -5.62 -27.46
C THR A 92 15.96 -4.98 -28.84
N ALA A 93 15.80 -3.65 -28.95
CA ALA A 93 15.77 -2.94 -30.22
C ALA A 93 17.17 -2.57 -30.74
N GLU A 94 18.18 -2.60 -29.86
CA GLU A 94 19.59 -2.35 -30.19
C GLU A 94 20.37 -3.63 -30.56
N ASN A 95 19.74 -4.80 -30.51
CA ASN A 95 20.31 -6.10 -30.90
C ASN A 95 19.78 -6.62 -32.24
#